data_AF-A0A9D2FIK6-F1
#
_entry.id   AF-A0A9D2FIK6-F1
#
_cell.length_a   1.000
_cell.length_b   1.000
_cell.length_c   1.000
_cell.angle_alpha   90.00
_cell.angle_beta   90.00
_cell.angle_gamma   90.00
#
_symmetry.space_group_name_H-M   'P 1'
#
loop_
_entity.id
_entity.type
_entity.pdbx_description
1 polymer ?
#
loop_
_entity_poly.entity_id
_entity_poly.type
_entity_poly.pdbx_seq_one_letter_code
_entity_poly.pdbx_strand_id
1 'polypeptide(L)'
;MLCAFLILRMAICSNGAYVYTQLVYDQTARQVTAIMAKVQQLPGYEEGQTPVVFAGSFTDSDFAYRDPAFSRYAEGDLHQVSSALTYDGTIKWWFQHVMGSTANVVADQAQLDQWAEDPRVQAMPAYPEGEYCAMIDGTAVIRIS
;
A
#
# COMPACT_ATOMS: atom_id res chain seq x y z
N MET A 1 -26.69 27.81 21.11
CA MET A 1 -25.83 26.81 21.79
C MET A 1 -25.68 25.52 21.00
N LEU A 2 -26.74 24.93 20.43
CA LEU A 2 -26.65 23.72 19.60
C LEU A 2 -25.66 23.83 18.43
N CYS A 3 -25.69 24.94 17.68
CA CYS A 3 -24.77 25.13 16.54
C CYS A 3 -23.29 25.15 16.96
N ALA A 4 -22.96 25.81 18.08
CA ALA A 4 -21.59 25.84 18.60
C ALA A 4 -21.11 24.43 19.02
N PHE A 5 -21.99 23.64 19.62
CA PHE A 5 -21.70 22.24 19.96
C PHE A 5 -21.46 21.38 18.71
N LEU A 6 -22.31 21.51 17.69
CA LEU A 6 -22.15 20.78 16.43
C LEU A 6 -20.85 21.15 15.71
N ILE A 7 -20.52 22.43 15.63
CA ILE A 7 -19.25 22.92 15.02
C ILE A 7 -18.05 22.33 15.75
N LEU A 8 -18.04 22.39 17.09
CA LEU A 8 -16.94 21.81 17.88
C LEU A 8 -16.79 20.30 17.64
N ARG A 9 -17.92 19.57 17.61
CA ARG A 9 -17.90 18.12 17.34
C ARG A 9 -17.39 17.80 15.94
N MET A 10 -17.80 18.56 14.93
CA MET A 10 -17.32 18.42 13.56
C MET A 10 -15.82 18.74 13.44
N ALA A 11 -15.34 19.78 14.12
CA ALA A 11 -13.92 20.14 14.14
C ALA A 11 -13.06 19.03 14.75
N ILE A 12 -13.48 18.45 15.88
CA ILE A 12 -12.78 17.32 16.51
C ILE A 12 -12.80 16.09 15.59
N CYS A 13 -13.95 15.81 14.96
CA CYS A 13 -14.09 14.70 14.03
C CYS A 13 -13.14 14.86 12.84
N SER A 14 -13.17 16.01 12.17
CA SER A 14 -12.34 16.33 11.01
C SER A 14 -10.85 16.29 11.33
N ASN A 15 -10.43 16.79 12.49
CA ASN A 15 -9.02 16.74 12.90
C ASN A 15 -8.55 15.29 13.09
N GLY A 16 -9.34 14.44 13.75
CA GLY A 16 -8.92 13.04 13.90
C GLY A 16 -9.00 12.25 12.59
N ALA A 17 -9.92 12.61 11.68
CA ALA A 17 -9.95 12.08 10.32
C ALA A 17 -8.67 12.46 9.55
N TYR A 18 -8.19 13.70 9.69
CA TYR A 18 -6.93 14.14 9.08
C TYR A 18 -5.72 13.40 9.66
N VAL A 19 -5.66 13.26 10.99
CA VAL A 19 -4.62 12.49 11.67
C VAL A 19 -4.61 11.03 11.22
N TYR A 20 -5.79 10.40 11.09
CA TYR A 20 -5.88 9.03 10.57
C TYR A 20 -5.31 8.93 9.15
N THR A 21 -5.70 9.83 8.24
CA THR A 21 -5.15 9.86 6.88
C THR A 21 -3.62 9.99 6.92
N GLN A 22 -3.08 10.88 7.74
CA GLN A 22 -1.63 11.04 7.88
C GLN A 22 -0.96 9.75 8.36
N LEU A 23 -1.53 9.06 9.35
CA LEU A 23 -0.98 7.79 9.85
C LEU A 23 -1.00 6.69 8.78
N VAL A 24 -2.05 6.63 7.95
CA VAL A 24 -2.13 5.72 6.80
C VAL A 24 -1.01 6.02 5.79
N TYR A 25 -0.79 7.30 5.46
CA TYR A 25 0.30 7.72 4.56
C TYR A 25 1.68 7.40 5.15
N ASP A 26 1.92 7.72 6.41
CA ASP A 26 3.19 7.47 7.09
C ASP A 26 3.48 5.97 7.21
N GLN A 27 2.45 5.15 7.44
CA GLN A 27 2.59 3.69 7.40
C GLN A 27 2.93 3.20 5.99
N THR A 28 2.17 3.64 4.97
CA THR A 28 2.41 3.26 3.57
C THR A 28 3.86 3.59 3.18
N ALA A 29 4.34 4.79 3.50
CA ALA A 29 5.71 5.21 3.23
C ALA A 29 6.76 4.33 3.89
N ARG A 30 6.60 4.02 5.19
CA ARG A 30 7.52 3.12 5.91
C ARG A 30 7.54 1.73 5.29
N GLN A 31 6.37 1.15 5.01
CA GLN A 31 6.26 -0.20 4.49
C GLN A 31 6.80 -0.32 3.06
N VAL A 32 6.41 0.58 2.15
CA VAL A 32 6.90 0.54 0.77
C VAL A 32 8.41 0.78 0.72
N THR A 33 8.95 1.67 1.57
CA THR A 33 10.40 1.86 1.68
C THR A 33 11.11 0.57 2.11
N ALA A 34 10.58 -0.13 3.11
CA ALA A 34 11.13 -1.40 3.57
C ALA A 34 11.03 -2.51 2.51
N ILE A 35 9.89 -2.60 1.80
CA ILE A 35 9.69 -3.53 0.69
C ILE A 35 10.72 -3.25 -0.42
N MET A 36 10.85 -1.98 -0.84
CA MET A 36 11.78 -1.62 -1.91
C MET A 36 13.24 -1.84 -1.53
N ALA A 37 13.61 -1.62 -0.26
CA ALA A 37 14.93 -1.97 0.24
C ALA A 37 15.23 -3.48 0.12
N LYS A 38 14.21 -4.35 0.27
CA LYS A 38 14.34 -5.79 0.05
C LYS A 38 14.38 -6.14 -1.44
N VAL A 39 13.56 -5.50 -2.27
CA VAL A 39 13.56 -5.65 -3.74
C VAL A 39 14.93 -5.32 -4.33
N GLN A 40 15.56 -4.24 -3.86
CA GLN A 40 16.90 -3.82 -4.30
C GLN A 40 18.00 -4.83 -4.00
N GLN A 41 17.76 -5.79 -3.09
CA GLN A 41 18.70 -6.86 -2.76
C GLN A 41 18.49 -8.12 -3.61
N LEU A 42 17.42 -8.17 -4.43
CA LEU A 42 17.14 -9.33 -5.27
C LEU A 42 18.19 -9.46 -6.39
N PRO A 43 18.78 -10.66 -6.60
CA PRO A 43 19.73 -10.88 -7.69
C PRO A 43 19.09 -10.60 -9.05
N GLY A 44 19.71 -9.71 -9.83
CA GLY A 44 19.23 -9.35 -11.17
C GLY A 44 18.18 -8.22 -11.20
N TYR A 45 17.87 -7.61 -10.06
CA TYR A 45 17.08 -6.38 -10.04
C TYR A 45 17.91 -5.18 -10.51
N GLU A 46 17.38 -4.41 -11.45
CA GLU A 46 17.93 -3.15 -11.94
C GLU A 46 16.87 -2.04 -11.84
N GLU A 47 17.16 -1.01 -11.04
CA GLU A 47 16.23 0.09 -10.81
C GLU A 47 15.90 0.83 -12.12
N GLY A 48 14.60 1.11 -12.33
CA GLY A 48 14.08 1.75 -13.54
C GLY A 48 14.01 0.86 -14.78
N GLN A 49 14.53 -0.37 -14.74
CA GLN A 49 14.45 -1.33 -15.84
C GLN A 49 13.58 -2.53 -15.48
N THR A 50 13.91 -3.20 -14.37
CA THR A 50 13.19 -4.39 -13.91
C THR A 50 11.76 -4.03 -13.49
N PRO A 51 10.73 -4.65 -14.08
CA PRO A 51 9.35 -4.43 -13.67
C PRO A 51 9.14 -4.86 -12.21
N VAL A 52 8.41 -4.03 -11.45
CA VAL A 52 8.06 -4.28 -10.05
C VAL A 52 6.56 -4.46 -9.92
N VAL A 53 6.12 -5.61 -9.42
CA VAL A 53 4.71 -5.96 -9.28
C VAL A 53 4.35 -6.12 -7.82
N PHE A 54 3.28 -5.45 -7.40
CA PHE A 54 2.64 -5.69 -6.12
C PHE A 54 1.38 -6.53 -6.35
N ALA A 55 1.48 -7.84 -6.09
CA ALA A 55 0.41 -8.80 -6.32
C ALA A 55 -0.43 -8.98 -5.05
N GLY A 56 -1.74 -8.74 -5.16
CA GLY A 56 -2.69 -8.85 -4.05
C GLY A 56 -3.29 -7.51 -3.62
N SER A 57 -4.06 -7.51 -2.53
CA SER A 57 -4.81 -6.35 -2.04
C SER A 57 -4.09 -5.63 -0.92
N PHE A 58 -3.81 -4.33 -1.08
CA PHE A 58 -3.23 -3.51 0.00
C PHE A 58 -4.22 -3.18 1.12
N THR A 59 -5.52 -3.08 0.82
CA THR A 59 -6.56 -2.74 1.81
C THR A 59 -7.06 -3.96 2.55
N ASP A 60 -6.97 -5.15 1.92
CA ASP A 60 -7.33 -6.45 2.50
C ASP A 60 -6.09 -7.34 2.71
N SER A 61 -5.10 -6.82 3.43
CA SER A 61 -3.90 -7.55 3.86
C SER A 61 -3.32 -6.97 5.15
N ASP A 62 -2.25 -7.59 5.64
CA ASP A 62 -1.45 -7.08 6.77
C ASP A 62 -0.65 -5.82 6.42
N PHE A 63 -0.68 -5.38 5.16
CA PHE A 63 -0.18 -4.07 4.77
C PHE A 63 -1.06 -2.92 5.30
N ALA A 64 -2.38 -3.17 5.38
CA ALA A 64 -3.37 -2.16 5.75
C ALA A 64 -3.14 -1.58 7.15
N TYR A 65 -3.33 -0.27 7.31
CA TYR A 65 -3.29 0.41 8.60
C TYR A 65 -4.46 -0.05 9.47
N ARG A 66 -4.13 -0.61 10.63
CA ARG A 66 -5.09 -1.07 11.63
C ARG A 66 -4.63 -0.64 13.01
N ASP A 67 -5.37 0.27 13.63
CA ASP A 67 -5.19 0.66 15.02
C ASP A 67 -6.56 0.81 15.71
N PRO A 68 -6.85 0.02 16.76
CA PRO A 68 -8.11 0.10 17.51
C PRO A 68 -8.42 1.50 18.03
N ALA A 69 -7.42 2.34 18.33
CA ALA A 69 -7.62 3.71 18.79
C ALA A 69 -8.21 4.63 17.71
N PHE A 70 -8.09 4.24 16.43
CA PHE A 70 -8.58 5.00 15.29
C PHE A 70 -9.68 4.27 14.50
N SER A 71 -10.26 3.20 15.03
CA SER A 71 -11.30 2.39 14.35
C SER A 71 -12.47 3.23 13.83
N ARG A 72 -12.87 4.28 14.55
CA ARG A 72 -13.94 5.22 14.15
C ARG A 72 -13.66 6.01 12.86
N TYR A 73 -12.42 5.98 12.38
CA TYR A 73 -11.96 6.67 11.18
C TYR A 73 -11.69 5.71 10.02
N ALA A 74 -11.68 4.41 10.29
CA ALA A 74 -11.44 3.38 9.29
C ALA A 74 -12.60 3.26 8.30
N GLU A 75 -12.39 2.41 7.29
CA GLU A 75 -13.35 2.12 6.23
C GLU A 75 -14.68 1.63 6.83
N GLY A 76 -15.77 2.38 6.60
CA GLY A 76 -17.10 2.12 7.17
C GLY A 76 -17.70 3.33 7.90
N ASP A 77 -16.99 3.88 8.89
CA ASP A 77 -17.53 4.97 9.72
C ASP A 77 -17.40 6.35 9.05
N LEU A 78 -16.30 6.58 8.34
CA LEU A 78 -16.07 7.80 7.55
C LEU A 78 -15.55 7.53 6.13
N HIS A 79 -15.59 6.27 5.68
CA HIS A 79 -15.13 5.84 4.35
C HIS A 79 -13.68 6.24 4.01
N GLN A 80 -12.78 6.27 5.00
CA GLN A 80 -11.36 6.41 4.69
C GLN A 80 -10.74 5.07 4.32
N VAL A 81 -9.75 5.12 3.44
CA VAL A 81 -8.97 3.94 3.05
C VAL A 81 -7.93 3.60 4.11
N SER A 82 -7.63 2.31 4.28
CA SER A 82 -6.62 1.80 5.21
C SER A 82 -5.20 1.76 4.63
N SER A 83 -5.04 2.11 3.36
CA SER A 83 -3.77 2.19 2.66
C SER A 83 -3.81 3.35 1.65
N ALA A 84 -2.67 4.02 1.44
CA ALA A 84 -2.57 5.01 0.37
C ALA A 84 -2.36 4.37 -1.02
N LEU A 85 -2.01 3.07 -1.06
CA LEU A 85 -2.04 2.23 -2.26
C LEU A 85 -3.33 1.41 -2.26
N THR A 86 -4.16 1.53 -3.29
CA THR A 86 -5.47 0.87 -3.37
C THR A 86 -5.74 0.20 -4.72
N TYR A 87 -5.31 0.81 -5.82
CA TYR A 87 -5.39 0.27 -7.18
C TYR A 87 -4.20 0.76 -8.02
N ASP A 88 -4.04 0.22 -9.23
CA ASP A 88 -2.94 0.49 -10.17
C ASP A 88 -2.55 1.98 -10.28
N GLY A 89 -3.53 2.88 -10.42
CA GLY A 89 -3.29 4.32 -10.52
C GLY A 89 -2.62 4.93 -9.29
N THR A 90 -2.96 4.46 -8.08
CA THR A 90 -2.33 4.94 -6.84
C THR A 90 -0.90 4.42 -6.67
N ILE A 91 -0.60 3.21 -7.14
CA ILE A 91 0.76 2.64 -7.09
C ILE A 91 1.70 3.49 -7.93
N LYS A 92 1.34 3.76 -9.19
CA LYS A 92 2.15 4.61 -10.07
C LYS A 92 2.35 6.00 -9.48
N TRP A 93 1.27 6.62 -9.04
CA TRP A 93 1.30 7.97 -8.49
C TRP A 93 2.21 8.05 -7.25
N TRP A 94 2.12 7.06 -6.37
CA TRP A 94 2.93 6.98 -5.14
C TRP A 94 4.43 6.96 -5.44
N PHE A 95 4.87 6.09 -6.35
CA PHE A 95 6.28 5.99 -6.70
C PHE A 95 6.80 7.27 -7.36
N GLN A 96 6.01 7.88 -8.24
CA GLN A 96 6.39 9.11 -8.95
C GLN A 96 6.43 10.35 -8.05
N HIS A 97 5.47 10.49 -7.13
CA HIS A 97 5.24 11.75 -6.43
C HIS A 97 5.54 11.71 -4.93
N VAL A 98 5.41 10.56 -4.28
CA VAL A 98 5.66 10.44 -2.84
C VAL A 98 7.08 9.95 -2.60
N MET A 99 7.49 8.88 -3.29
CA MET A 99 8.84 8.34 -3.11
C MET A 99 9.90 9.05 -3.94
N GLY A 100 9.50 9.74 -5.02
CA GLY A 100 10.46 10.29 -6.00
C GLY A 100 11.34 9.20 -6.62
N SER A 101 10.82 7.97 -6.74
CA SER A 101 11.55 6.80 -7.23
C SER A 101 11.35 6.63 -8.74
N THR A 102 12.37 6.11 -9.40
CA THR A 102 12.32 5.72 -10.80
C THR A 102 11.96 4.25 -11.02
N ALA A 103 11.59 3.51 -9.96
CA ALA A 103 11.23 2.10 -10.08
C ALA A 103 10.16 1.88 -11.15
N ASN A 104 10.38 0.87 -12.00
CA ASN A 104 9.47 0.50 -13.08
C ASN A 104 8.28 -0.29 -12.52
N VAL A 105 7.40 0.37 -11.76
CA VAL A 105 6.24 -0.28 -11.14
C VAL A 105 5.16 -0.57 -12.18
N VAL A 106 4.65 -1.80 -12.16
CA VAL A 106 3.49 -2.20 -12.95
C VAL A 106 2.26 -1.51 -12.38
N ALA A 107 1.55 -0.81 -13.26
CA ALA A 107 0.37 -0.04 -12.95
C ALA A 107 -0.68 -0.22 -14.05
N ASP A 108 -1.01 -1.49 -14.27
CA ASP A 108 -2.11 -1.94 -15.12
C ASP A 108 -2.87 -3.02 -14.34
N GLN A 109 -4.15 -2.80 -14.06
CA GLN A 109 -4.91 -3.68 -13.18
C GLN A 109 -5.02 -5.12 -13.72
N ALA A 110 -5.18 -5.29 -15.04
CA ALA A 110 -5.28 -6.63 -15.63
C ALA A 110 -3.97 -7.42 -15.47
N GLN A 111 -2.82 -6.75 -15.57
CA GLN A 111 -1.52 -7.36 -15.34
C GLN A 111 -1.32 -7.69 -13.85
N LEU A 112 -1.74 -6.81 -12.93
CA LEU A 112 -1.68 -7.08 -11.49
C LEU A 112 -2.55 -8.28 -11.10
N ASP A 113 -3.76 -8.40 -11.66
CA ASP A 113 -4.67 -9.52 -11.42
C ASP A 113 -4.06 -10.84 -11.92
N GLN A 114 -3.45 -10.84 -13.11
CA GLN A 114 -2.74 -12.02 -13.64
C GLN A 114 -1.60 -12.48 -12.72
N TRP A 115 -0.83 -11.54 -12.16
CA TRP A 115 0.24 -11.88 -11.21
C TRP A 115 -0.29 -12.39 -9.88
N ALA A 116 -1.43 -11.86 -9.39
CA ALA A 116 -2.08 -12.37 -8.18
C ALA A 116 -2.63 -13.81 -8.36
N GLU A 117 -2.97 -14.18 -9.59
CA GLU A 117 -3.43 -15.52 -9.95
C GLU A 117 -2.29 -16.49 -10.33
N ASP A 118 -1.05 -16.02 -10.53
CA ASP A 118 0.09 -16.88 -10.89
C ASP A 118 0.39 -17.87 -9.73
N PRO A 119 0.36 -19.20 -9.98
CA PRO A 119 0.62 -20.20 -8.95
C PRO A 119 1.97 -20.06 -8.25
N ARG A 120 2.98 -19.51 -8.92
CA ARG A 120 4.32 -19.27 -8.34
C ARG A 120 4.26 -18.15 -7.32
N VAL A 121 3.44 -17.13 -7.57
CA VAL A 121 3.20 -16.02 -6.62
C VAL A 121 2.34 -16.52 -5.46
N GLN A 122 1.29 -17.29 -5.73
CA GLN A 122 0.44 -17.90 -4.69
C GLN A 122 1.17 -18.92 -3.80
N ALA A 123 2.35 -19.39 -4.20
CA ALA A 123 3.21 -20.24 -3.37
C ALA A 123 4.16 -19.44 -2.46
N MET A 124 4.39 -18.14 -2.72
CA MET A 124 5.25 -17.28 -1.91
C MET A 124 4.57 -16.93 -0.58
N PRO A 125 5.30 -16.73 0.53
CA PRO A 125 4.72 -16.09 1.72
C PRO A 125 4.14 -14.70 1.39
N ALA A 126 3.05 -14.30 2.06
CA ALA A 126 2.53 -12.94 1.93
C ALA A 126 3.27 -11.99 2.88
N TYR A 127 3.46 -10.75 2.44
CA TYR A 127 4.01 -9.68 3.28
C TYR A 127 3.19 -9.54 4.59
N PRO A 128 3.83 -9.31 5.74
CA PRO A 128 5.26 -9.01 5.95
C PRO A 128 6.14 -10.24 6.22
N GLU A 129 5.59 -11.44 6.20
CA GLU A 129 6.28 -12.63 6.69
C GLU A 129 7.08 -13.34 5.58
N GLY A 130 8.27 -13.86 5.94
CA GLY A 130 9.07 -14.71 5.05
C GLY A 130 9.60 -14.03 3.78
N GLU A 131 9.77 -14.83 2.73
CA GLU A 131 10.26 -14.39 1.41
C GLU A 131 9.12 -13.93 0.51
N TYR A 132 8.47 -12.84 0.93
CA TYR A 132 7.36 -12.21 0.20
C TYR A 132 7.75 -11.50 -1.10
N CYS A 133 9.03 -11.43 -1.45
CA CYS A 133 9.49 -10.87 -2.72
C CYS A 133 10.50 -11.80 -3.42
N ALA A 134 10.36 -11.95 -4.73
CA ALA A 134 11.24 -12.79 -5.54
C ALA A 134 11.35 -12.27 -6.98
N MET A 135 12.41 -12.67 -7.68
CA MET A 135 12.52 -12.50 -9.12
C MET A 135 11.84 -13.67 -9.83
N ILE A 136 10.85 -13.38 -10.68
CA ILE A 136 10.13 -14.34 -11.50
C ILE A 136 10.13 -13.83 -12.94
N ASP A 137 10.72 -14.59 -13.87
CA ASP A 137 10.80 -14.26 -15.30
C ASP A 137 11.28 -12.83 -15.60
N GLY A 138 12.26 -12.34 -14.82
CA GLY A 138 12.79 -10.99 -14.98
C GLY A 138 11.93 -9.87 -14.36
N THR A 139 10.90 -10.21 -13.60
CA THR A 139 10.04 -9.29 -12.84
C THR A 139 10.31 -9.45 -11.34
N ALA A 140 10.46 -8.35 -10.61
CA ALA A 140 10.46 -8.35 -9.17
C ALA A 140 9.00 -8.38 -8.68
N VAL A 141 8.57 -9.52 -8.14
CA VAL A 141 7.20 -9.70 -7.66
C VAL A 141 7.18 -9.63 -6.14
N ILE A 142 6.24 -8.87 -5.59
CA ILE A 142 5.96 -8.73 -4.16
C ILE A 142 4.55 -9.29 -3.93
N ARG A 143 4.44 -10.31 -3.08
CA ARG A 143 3.14 -10.83 -2.64
C ARG A 143 2.64 -10.03 -1.44
N ILE A 144 1.56 -9.29 -1.63
CA ILE A 144 0.88 -8.53 -0.59
C ILE A 144 -0.17 -9.38 0.14
N SER A 145 -0.91 -10.23 -0.59
CA SER A 145 -1.91 -11.17 -0.05
C SER A 145 -2.00 -12.41 -0.93
#